data_AF-A0A2R5LPL7-F1
#
_entry.id   AF-A0A2R5LPL7-F1
#
_cell.length_a   1.000
_cell.length_b   1.000
_cell.length_c   1.000
_cell.angle_alpha   90.00
_cell.angle_beta   90.00
_cell.angle_gamma   90.00
#
_symmetry.space_group_name_H-M   'P 1'
#
loop_
_entity.id
_entity.type
_entity.pdbx_description
1 polymer ?
#
loop_
_entity_poly.entity_id
_entity_poly.type
_entity_poly.pdbx_seq_one_letter_code
_entity_poly.pdbx_strand_id
1 'polypeptide(L)'
;MKMAIFSCWLLLLLGCSVPSKGVLVFWSPFHDPRIYEGAPGDVHVTRIHALDEAFPQRPVAYSLLDVKDYESFSLDHSTGNLTTARKIDRNAGEKYEVIVAAVSQGVTELKTLQISVTLV
;
A
#
# COMPACT_ATOMS: atom_id res chain seq x y z
N MET A 1 30.43 49.98 -7.05
CA MET A 1 30.45 49.57 -8.47
C MET A 1 30.12 48.09 -8.56
N LYS A 2 29.05 47.77 -9.33
CA LYS A 2 28.66 46.52 -10.02
C LYS A 2 28.91 45.12 -9.42
N MET A 3 27.81 44.36 -9.42
CA MET A 3 27.63 42.90 -9.36
C MET A 3 28.69 42.05 -10.07
N ALA A 4 28.90 40.82 -9.58
CA ALA A 4 29.07 39.65 -10.42
C ALA A 4 28.37 38.44 -9.80
N ILE A 5 27.33 37.97 -10.50
CA ILE A 5 26.65 36.69 -10.32
C ILE A 5 27.37 35.67 -11.22
N PHE A 6 27.24 34.39 -10.87
CA PHE A 6 27.59 33.17 -11.61
C PHE A 6 29.03 32.67 -11.48
N SER A 7 29.15 31.52 -10.81
CA SER A 7 29.59 30.33 -11.54
C SER A 7 28.91 29.10 -10.96
N CYS A 8 27.85 28.70 -11.65
CA CYS A 8 27.12 27.44 -11.52
C CYS A 8 27.91 26.28 -12.17
N TRP A 9 29.24 26.27 -12.06
CA TRP A 9 30.11 25.36 -12.81
C TRP A 9 31.30 24.86 -11.98
N LEU A 10 31.09 24.42 -10.72
CA LEU A 10 32.15 23.73 -9.97
C LEU A 10 31.69 22.68 -8.95
N LEU A 11 30.60 21.96 -9.22
CA LEU A 11 30.23 20.77 -8.42
C LEU A 11 29.77 19.64 -9.34
N LEU A 12 30.62 19.26 -10.29
CA LEU A 12 30.48 18.07 -11.14
C LEU A 12 31.55 17.01 -10.80
N LEU A 13 31.99 16.95 -9.54
CA LEU A 13 32.98 15.97 -9.04
C LEU A 13 32.59 15.34 -7.70
N LEU A 14 31.30 15.19 -7.45
CA LEU A 14 30.83 14.15 -6.54
C LEU A 14 29.74 13.44 -7.32
N GLY A 15 29.91 12.13 -7.57
CA GLY A 15 28.90 11.27 -8.17
C GLY A 15 27.69 11.13 -7.25
N CYS A 16 27.04 12.25 -6.94
CA CYS A 16 25.74 12.29 -6.31
C CYS A 16 24.74 11.94 -7.41
N SER A 17 24.69 10.65 -7.76
CA SER A 17 23.51 10.12 -8.41
C SER A 17 22.37 10.45 -7.46
N VAL A 18 21.50 11.38 -7.83
CA VAL A 18 20.22 11.55 -7.14
C VAL A 18 19.65 10.12 -7.06
N PRO A 19 19.44 9.55 -5.87
CA PRO A 19 18.97 8.17 -5.78
C PRO A 19 17.68 8.11 -6.57
N SER A 20 17.63 7.23 -7.58
CA SER A 20 16.43 7.04 -8.38
C SER A 20 15.32 6.69 -7.41
N LYS A 21 14.29 7.55 -7.33
CA LYS A 21 13.07 7.23 -6.58
C LYS A 21 12.55 5.91 -7.15
N GLY A 22 12.34 4.92 -6.29
CA GLY A 22 11.81 3.62 -6.68
C GLY A 22 10.47 3.72 -7.40
N VAL A 23 10.07 2.67 -8.11
CA VAL A 23 8.77 2.59 -8.79
C VAL A 23 7.97 1.51 -8.09
N LEU A 24 7.10 1.90 -7.16
CA LEU A 24 6.34 0.96 -6.36
C LEU A 24 5.04 0.59 -7.07
N VAL A 25 4.85 -0.70 -7.35
CA VAL A 25 3.67 -1.22 -8.05
C VAL A 25 2.99 -2.28 -7.21
N PHE A 26 1.66 -2.26 -7.15
CA PHE A 26 0.89 -3.36 -6.60
C PHE A 26 0.83 -4.49 -7.61
N TRP A 27 1.39 -5.65 -7.25
CA TRP A 27 1.38 -6.85 -8.06
C TRP A 27 0.20 -7.71 -7.61
N SER A 28 -0.97 -7.51 -8.23
CA SER A 28 -2.15 -8.35 -7.97
C SER A 28 -2.24 -9.45 -9.01
N PRO A 29 -2.32 -10.72 -8.58
CA PRO A 29 -3.02 -11.70 -9.34
C PRO A 29 -4.21 -12.26 -8.57
N PHE A 30 -5.03 -11.47 -7.86
CA PHE A 30 -6.29 -12.00 -7.30
C PHE A 30 -7.46 -11.03 -7.45
N HIS A 31 -8.45 -11.53 -8.18
CA HIS A 31 -9.73 -10.92 -8.47
C HIS A 31 -10.50 -10.75 -7.16
N ASP A 32 -11.01 -9.54 -6.92
CA ASP A 32 -12.13 -9.25 -6.01
C ASP A 32 -12.14 -10.06 -4.69
N PRO A 33 -11.39 -9.63 -3.65
CA PRO A 33 -11.38 -10.33 -2.37
C PRO A 33 -12.79 -10.47 -1.78
N ARG A 34 -13.01 -11.58 -1.06
CA ARG A 34 -14.32 -11.93 -0.49
C ARG A 34 -14.19 -12.31 0.97
N ILE A 35 -15.23 -12.00 1.73
CA ILE A 35 -15.40 -12.43 3.11
C ILE A 35 -16.86 -12.83 3.32
N TYR A 36 -17.14 -13.81 4.17
CA TYR A 36 -18.51 -14.22 4.44
C TYR A 36 -19.17 -13.31 5.50
N GLU A 37 -20.49 -13.16 5.39
CA GLU A 37 -21.31 -12.40 6.33
C GLU A 37 -21.13 -12.93 7.76
N GLY A 38 -20.93 -12.00 8.72
CA GLY A 38 -20.78 -12.35 10.12
C GLY A 38 -19.46 -13.04 10.49
N ALA A 39 -18.47 -13.10 9.58
CA ALA A 39 -17.12 -13.57 9.90
C ALA A 39 -16.58 -12.86 11.15
N PRO A 40 -16.05 -13.59 12.16
CA PRO A 40 -15.48 -12.99 13.37
C PRO A 40 -14.17 -12.23 13.08
N GLY A 41 -13.56 -11.65 14.10
CA GLY A 41 -12.19 -11.14 14.00
C GLY A 41 -11.17 -12.24 13.70
N ASP A 42 -10.02 -11.85 13.17
CA ASP A 42 -8.88 -12.69 12.82
C ASP A 42 -9.11 -13.71 11.68
N VAL A 43 -10.11 -13.47 10.82
CA VAL A 43 -10.33 -14.26 9.61
C VAL A 43 -9.50 -13.72 8.45
N HIS A 44 -8.76 -14.58 7.77
CA HIS A 44 -7.99 -14.22 6.58
C HIS A 44 -8.90 -13.81 5.41
N VAL A 45 -8.60 -12.66 4.80
CA VAL A 45 -9.33 -12.13 3.63
C VAL A 45 -8.51 -12.31 2.36
N THR A 46 -7.29 -11.76 2.34
CA THR A 46 -6.37 -11.86 1.20
C THR A 46 -4.96 -11.45 1.63
N ARG A 47 -3.98 -11.61 0.73
CA ARG A 47 -2.64 -11.05 0.89
C ARG A 47 -2.37 -10.02 -0.20
N ILE A 48 -2.06 -8.80 0.22
CA ILE A 48 -1.65 -7.70 -0.65
C ILE A 48 -0.16 -7.84 -0.93
N HIS A 49 0.23 -7.58 -2.18
CA HIS A 49 1.63 -7.59 -2.59
C HIS A 49 1.94 -6.38 -3.46
N ALA A 50 3.04 -5.71 -3.12
CA ALA A 50 3.63 -4.63 -3.90
C ALA A 50 5.15 -4.82 -3.98
N LEU A 51 5.75 -4.26 -5.03
CA LEU A 51 7.16 -4.40 -5.39
C LEU A 51 7.72 -3.07 -5.89
N ASP A 52 8.93 -2.71 -5.49
CA ASP A 52 9.70 -1.64 -6.16
C ASP A 52 10.33 -2.24 -7.43
N GLU A 53 9.79 -1.94 -8.61
CA GLU A 53 10.24 -2.51 -9.89
C GLU A 53 11.72 -2.22 -10.16
N ALA A 54 12.20 -1.04 -9.76
CA ALA A 54 13.60 -0.67 -9.91
C ALA A 54 14.50 -1.36 -8.88
N PHE A 55 13.96 -1.72 -7.73
CA PHE A 55 14.70 -2.35 -6.64
C PHE A 55 13.90 -3.46 -5.93
N PRO A 56 13.70 -4.63 -6.59
CA PRO A 56 12.81 -5.69 -6.11
C PRO A 56 13.15 -6.28 -4.73
N GLN A 57 14.39 -6.11 -4.28
CA GLN A 57 14.88 -6.60 -2.99
C GLN A 57 14.55 -5.65 -1.82
N ARG A 58 14.05 -4.44 -2.10
CA ARG A 58 13.70 -3.50 -1.05
C ARG A 58 12.44 -3.97 -0.31
N PRO A 59 12.44 -3.95 1.03
CA PRO A 59 11.25 -4.28 1.79
C PRO A 59 10.14 -3.25 1.52
N VAL A 60 8.90 -3.74 1.52
CA VAL A 60 7.70 -2.92 1.37
C VAL A 60 6.89 -3.02 2.65
N ALA A 61 6.55 -1.85 3.18
CA ALA A 61 5.69 -1.67 4.34
C ALA A 61 4.26 -1.42 3.90
N TYR A 62 3.29 -2.02 4.60
CA TYR A 62 1.87 -1.86 4.31
C TYR A 62 1.12 -1.18 5.45
N SER A 63 0.09 -0.41 5.12
CA SER A 63 -0.89 0.11 6.09
C SER A 63 -2.25 0.34 5.43
N LEU A 64 -3.29 0.38 6.26
CA LEU A 64 -4.60 0.90 5.85
C LEU A 64 -4.63 2.40 6.14
N LEU A 65 -5.25 3.19 5.26
CA LEU A 65 -5.52 4.60 5.56
C LEU A 65 -6.81 4.72 6.37
N ASP A 66 -6.77 5.56 7.41
CA ASP A 66 -7.87 5.83 8.33
C ASP A 66 -8.97 6.68 7.69
N VAL A 67 -9.63 6.12 6.67
CA VAL A 67 -10.62 6.84 5.84
C VAL A 67 -11.99 6.15 5.90
N LYS A 68 -12.13 5.02 5.21
CA LYS A 68 -13.40 4.31 5.07
C LYS A 68 -13.18 2.83 5.34
N ASP A 69 -14.09 2.25 6.13
CA ASP A 69 -14.15 0.83 6.47
C ASP A 69 -12.87 0.20 7.08
N TYR A 70 -11.81 1.00 7.31
CA TYR A 70 -10.48 0.51 7.70
C TYR A 70 -10.51 -0.25 9.03
N GLU A 71 -11.31 0.21 9.99
CA GLU A 71 -11.47 -0.41 11.32
C GLU A 71 -12.10 -1.81 11.28
N SER A 72 -12.68 -2.22 10.15
CA SER A 72 -13.21 -3.58 9.98
C SER A 72 -12.10 -4.59 9.69
N PHE A 73 -10.90 -4.13 9.33
CA PHE A 73 -9.79 -4.95 8.87
C PHE A 73 -8.48 -4.63 9.59
N SER A 74 -7.60 -5.61 9.65
CA SER A 74 -6.23 -5.47 10.09
C SER A 74 -5.30 -5.87 8.95
N LEU A 75 -4.22 -5.14 8.77
CA LEU A 75 -3.23 -5.40 7.73
C LEU A 75 -1.86 -5.55 8.36
N ASP A 76 -1.27 -6.72 8.20
CA ASP A 76 0.10 -6.95 8.65
C ASP A 76 1.09 -6.09 7.87
N HIS A 77 1.86 -5.29 8.60
CA HIS A 77 2.77 -4.28 8.06
C HIS A 77 3.85 -4.86 7.14
N SER A 78 4.28 -6.10 7.36
CA SER A 78 5.44 -6.69 6.70
C SER A 78 5.07 -7.69 5.60
N THR A 79 3.97 -8.43 5.81
CA THR A 79 3.53 -9.52 4.94
C THR A 79 2.38 -9.12 4.02
N GLY A 80 1.71 -7.99 4.28
CA GLY A 80 0.53 -7.56 3.55
C GLY A 80 -0.68 -8.47 3.80
N ASN A 81 -0.67 -9.27 4.87
CA ASN A 81 -1.77 -10.16 5.21
C ASN A 81 -2.96 -9.36 5.75
N LEU A 82 -4.07 -9.35 5.00
CA LEU A 82 -5.30 -8.66 5.38
C LEU A 82 -6.23 -9.65 6.09
N THR A 83 -6.62 -9.32 7.32
CA THR A 83 -7.56 -10.08 8.14
C THR A 83 -8.71 -9.18 8.60
N THR A 84 -9.80 -9.79 9.08
CA THR A 84 -10.85 -9.05 9.79
C THR A 84 -10.35 -8.60 11.16
N ALA A 85 -10.57 -7.34 11.53
CA ALA A 85 -10.25 -6.84 12.88
C ALA A 85 -11.40 -7.06 13.86
N ARG A 86 -12.62 -7.17 13.34
CA ARG A 86 -13.85 -7.37 14.11
C ARG A 86 -14.83 -8.20 13.30
N LYS A 87 -15.98 -8.51 13.93
CA LYS A 87 -17.07 -9.19 13.24
C LYS A 87 -17.57 -8.36 12.05
N ILE A 88 -17.71 -9.00 10.89
CA ILE A 88 -18.30 -8.40 9.69
C ILE A 88 -19.77 -8.04 9.98
N ASP A 89 -20.08 -6.76 9.77
CA ASP A 89 -21.39 -6.13 10.04
C ASP A 89 -22.21 -5.86 8.77
N ARG A 90 -21.62 -6.12 7.59
CA ARG A 90 -22.29 -6.02 6.29
C ARG A 90 -23.00 -7.32 5.93
N ASN A 91 -24.07 -7.17 5.16
CA ASN A 91 -24.85 -8.30 4.64
C ASN A 91 -24.24 -8.82 3.32
N ALA A 92 -24.54 -10.08 2.99
CA ALA A 92 -24.16 -10.61 1.68
C ALA A 92 -24.68 -9.73 0.52
N GLY A 93 -23.81 -9.50 -0.47
CA GLY A 93 -24.07 -8.59 -1.60
C GLY A 93 -23.57 -7.16 -1.40
N GLU A 94 -23.26 -6.76 -0.16
CA GLU A 94 -22.59 -5.49 0.13
C GLU A 94 -21.07 -5.61 -0.05
N LYS A 95 -20.38 -4.46 0.00
CA LYS A 95 -18.92 -4.38 -0.12
C LYS A 95 -18.35 -3.43 0.92
N TYR A 96 -17.16 -3.77 1.40
CA TYR A 96 -16.27 -2.80 2.05
C TYR A 96 -15.33 -2.18 1.02
N GLU A 97 -14.87 -0.97 1.33
CA GLU A 97 -13.88 -0.27 0.53
C GLU A 97 -12.78 0.29 1.44
N VAL A 98 -11.58 -0.25 1.32
CA VAL A 98 -10.40 0.19 2.07
C VAL A 98 -9.33 0.72 1.13
N ILE A 99 -8.49 1.64 1.61
CA ILE A 99 -7.33 2.14 0.86
C ILE A 99 -6.07 1.60 1.53
N VAL A 100 -5.29 0.83 0.75
CA VAL A 100 -4.01 0.29 1.17
C VAL A 100 -2.90 1.22 0.72
N ALA A 101 -2.00 1.57 1.62
CA ALA A 101 -0.73 2.20 1.30
C ALA A 101 0.39 1.15 1.30
N ALA A 102 1.22 1.17 0.25
CA ALA A 102 2.50 0.48 0.22
C ALA A 102 3.60 1.55 0.26
N VAL A 103 4.63 1.33 1.08
CA VAL A 103 5.73 2.27 1.26
C VAL A 103 7.08 1.55 1.15
N SER A 104 7.99 2.08 0.35
CA SER A 104 9.37 1.61 0.26
C SER A 104 10.33 2.78 0.07
N GLN A 105 11.25 2.97 1.02
CA GLN A 105 12.30 4.01 0.97
C GLN A 105 11.79 5.41 0.60
N GLY A 106 10.65 5.81 1.16
CA GLY A 106 10.04 7.13 0.94
C GLY A 106 9.20 7.26 -0.35
N VAL A 107 9.07 6.18 -1.12
CA VAL A 107 8.07 6.06 -2.20
C VAL A 107 6.81 5.45 -1.61
N THR A 108 5.66 6.07 -1.90
CA THR A 108 4.35 5.61 -1.46
C THR A 108 3.46 5.40 -2.67
N GLU A 109 2.78 4.26 -2.72
CA GLU A 109 1.74 3.95 -3.70
C GLU A 109 0.46 3.57 -2.97
N LEU A 110 -0.69 4.00 -3.49
CA LEU A 110 -2.00 3.74 -2.89
C LEU A 110 -2.86 2.85 -3.79
N LYS A 111 -3.65 1.97 -3.17
CA LYS A 111 -4.61 1.13 -3.89
C LYS A 111 -5.92 1.02 -3.14
N THR A 112 -7.02 1.35 -3.81
CA THR A 112 -8.37 1.05 -3.32
C THR A 112 -8.67 -0.43 -3.53
N LEU A 113 -9.12 -1.09 -2.46
CA LEU A 113 -9.51 -2.50 -2.45
C LEU A 113 -10.99 -2.61 -2.11
N GLN A 114 -11.76 -3.28 -2.97
CA GLN A 114 -13.16 -3.62 -2.72
C GLN A 114 -13.26 -5.07 -2.23
N ILE A 115 -13.84 -5.27 -1.06
CA ILE A 115 -14.00 -6.59 -0.44
C ILE A 115 -15.48 -6.93 -0.46
N SER A 116 -15.86 -7.96 -1.20
CA SER A 116 -17.27 -8.34 -1.37
C SER A 116 -17.71 -9.28 -0.25
N VAL A 117 -18.89 -9.01 0.33
CA VAL A 117 -19.47 -9.88 1.35
C VAL A 117 -20.29 -10.96 0.68
N THR A 118 -20.02 -12.23 0.99
CA THR A 118 -20.75 -13.38 0.48
C THR A 118 -21.60 -14.02 1.58
N LEU A 119 -22.57 -14.83 1.18
CA LEU A 119 -23.19 -15.76 2.12
C LEU A 119 -22.14 -16.77 2.62
N VAL A 120 -22.40 -17.30 3.82
CA VAL A 120 -21.64 -18.42 4.44
C VAL A 120 -21.78 -19.68 3.61
#